data_AF-A0AAD5UT27-F1
#
_entry.id   AF-A0AAD5UT27-F1
#
_cell.length_a   1.000
_cell.length_b   1.000
_cell.length_c   1.000
_cell.angle_alpha   90.00
_cell.angle_beta   90.00
_cell.angle_gamma   90.00
#
_symmetry.space_group_name_H-M   'P 1'
#
loop_
_entity.id
_entity.type
_entity.pdbx_description
1 polymer ?
#
loop_
_entity_poly.entity_id
_entity_poly.type
_entity_poly.pdbx_seq_one_letter_code
_entity_poly.pdbx_strand_id
1 'polypeptide(L)'
;MAMIEDNDPINFYLEALIPNSAGNEHRGGADMVREYMFRAFEHQDPNKSKVFLVTRLNRVLEIPREATLNDILDGTRWPRDDPSPFKDWSKKPRRAKRGERDGPVVEDGGVVLFVIPNRYTKAWCGVAHSTSVS
;
A
#
# COMPACT_ATOMS: atom_id res chain seq x y z
N MET A 1 -1.31 23.06 -4.12
CA MET A 1 -1.19 21.61 -4.36
C MET A 1 0.29 21.34 -4.53
N ALA A 2 0.93 20.60 -3.61
CA ALA A 2 2.35 20.28 -3.77
C ALA A 2 2.50 19.42 -5.03
N MET A 3 3.41 19.79 -5.93
CA MET A 3 3.81 18.88 -6.99
C MET A 3 4.72 17.85 -6.34
N ILE A 4 4.38 16.57 -6.52
CA ILE A 4 5.09 15.47 -5.89
C ILE A 4 5.82 14.71 -6.99
N GLU A 5 7.09 14.40 -6.77
CA GLU A 5 7.98 13.82 -7.79
C GLU A 5 8.12 12.31 -7.57
N ASP A 6 8.40 11.54 -8.62
CA ASP A 6 8.50 10.07 -8.55
C ASP A 6 9.62 9.55 -7.62
N ASN A 7 10.55 10.44 -7.25
CA ASN A 7 11.67 10.17 -6.36
C ASN A 7 11.41 10.59 -4.90
N ASP A 8 10.25 11.18 -4.61
CA ASP A 8 9.89 11.46 -3.22
C ASP A 8 9.60 10.15 -2.48
N PRO A 9 10.01 10.00 -1.22
CA PRO A 9 9.67 8.81 -0.44
C PRO A 9 8.16 8.74 -0.15
N ILE A 10 7.58 7.54 -0.16
CA ILE A 10 6.15 7.34 0.17
C ILE A 10 5.74 8.02 1.49
N ASN A 11 6.63 8.05 2.49
CA ASN A 11 6.36 8.71 3.76
C ASN A 11 6.01 10.20 3.61
N PHE A 12 6.64 10.90 2.67
CA PHE A 12 6.36 12.30 2.37
C PHE A 12 4.90 12.51 1.94
N TYR A 13 4.38 11.61 1.10
CA TYR A 13 2.98 11.62 0.67
C TYR A 13 2.02 11.36 1.84
N LEU A 14 2.35 10.39 2.70
CA LEU A 14 1.49 10.01 3.83
C LEU A 14 1.36 11.14 4.86
N GLU A 15 2.45 11.86 5.12
CA GLU A 15 2.46 13.04 5.98
C GLU A 15 1.63 14.19 5.39
N ALA A 16 1.60 14.36 4.07
CA ALA A 16 0.83 15.41 3.42
C ALA A 16 -0.67 15.10 3.26
N LEU A 17 -1.04 13.83 3.04
CA LEU A 17 -2.40 13.42 2.68
C LEU A 17 -3.32 13.20 3.90
N ILE A 18 -2.83 12.54 4.94
CA ILE A 18 -3.70 12.05 6.01
C ILE A 18 -4.22 13.19 6.94
N PRO A 19 -3.47 14.27 7.22
CA PRO A 19 -4.03 15.39 7.98
C PRO A 19 -5.21 16.08 7.27
N ASN A 20 -5.25 16.00 5.93
CA ASN A 20 -6.25 16.68 5.10
C ASN A 20 -7.50 15.82 4.83
N SER A 21 -7.40 14.49 4.83
CA SER A 21 -8.55 13.59 4.63
C SER A 21 -9.42 13.46 5.88
N ALA A 22 -8.87 13.64 7.08
CA ALA A 22 -9.64 13.71 8.32
C ALA A 22 -10.63 14.90 8.36
N GLY A 23 -10.42 15.94 7.54
CA GLY A 23 -11.29 17.11 7.44
C GLY A 23 -12.42 16.99 6.40
N ASN A 24 -12.36 16.04 5.47
CA ASN A 24 -13.29 15.97 4.33
C ASN A 24 -14.48 15.01 4.51
N GLU A 25 -14.48 14.19 5.56
CA GLU A 25 -15.59 13.27 5.88
C GLU A 25 -16.49 13.82 6.99
N HIS A 26 -17.29 14.85 6.72
CA HIS A 26 -18.28 15.35 7.71
C HIS A 26 -19.72 15.23 7.21
N ARG A 27 -20.28 14.02 7.37
CA ARG A 27 -21.73 13.77 7.53
C ARG A 27 -21.98 12.68 8.60
N GLY A 28 -21.30 12.76 9.74
CA GLY A 28 -21.48 11.85 10.89
C GLY A 28 -21.36 12.59 12.23
N GLY A 29 -21.99 12.07 13.28
CA GLY A 29 -21.95 12.65 14.63
C GLY A 29 -20.54 12.67 15.25
N ALA A 30 -20.36 13.49 16.30
CA ALA A 30 -19.05 13.78 16.91
C ALA A 30 -18.23 12.55 17.34
N ASP A 31 -18.87 11.48 17.78
CA ASP A 31 -18.19 10.24 18.20
C ASP A 31 -17.60 9.46 17.01
N MET A 32 -18.32 9.41 15.88
CA MET A 32 -17.79 8.84 14.63
C MET A 32 -16.59 9.64 14.16
N VAL A 33 -16.71 10.97 14.13
CA VAL A 33 -15.62 11.87 13.70
C VAL A 33 -14.37 11.66 14.56
N ARG A 34 -14.52 11.48 15.88
CA ARG A 34 -13.40 11.22 16.78
C ARG A 34 -12.75 9.87 16.53
N GLU A 35 -13.54 8.83 16.30
CA GLU A 35 -13.02 7.50 15.97
C GLU A 35 -12.29 7.48 14.61
N TYR A 36 -12.83 8.15 13.60
CA TYR A 36 -12.19 8.31 12.29
C TYR A 36 -10.88 9.09 12.39
N MET A 37 -10.84 10.18 13.18
CA MET A 37 -9.60 10.91 13.45
C MET A 37 -8.54 10.05 14.14
N PHE A 38 -8.91 9.32 15.20
CA PHE A 38 -7.97 8.41 15.88
C PHE A 38 -7.44 7.32 14.95
N ARG A 39 -8.30 6.76 14.11
CA ARG A 39 -7.90 5.81 13.08
C ARG A 39 -6.93 6.47 12.11
N ALA A 40 -7.21 7.67 11.59
CA ALA A 40 -6.32 8.38 10.67
C ALA A 40 -4.91 8.59 11.25
N PHE A 41 -4.78 8.94 12.53
CA PHE A 41 -3.47 9.08 13.18
C PHE A 41 -2.68 7.76 13.28
N GLU A 42 -3.35 6.62 13.49
CA GLU A 42 -2.66 5.32 13.46
C GLU A 42 -2.09 4.98 12.07
N HIS A 43 -2.71 5.49 11.00
CA HIS A 43 -2.21 5.31 9.63
C HIS A 43 -1.02 6.24 9.31
N GLN A 44 -0.90 7.36 10.01
CA GLN A 44 0.27 8.25 9.87
C GLN A 44 1.50 7.70 10.57
N ASP A 45 1.34 7.17 11.78
CA ASP A 45 2.45 6.71 12.60
C ASP A 45 3.13 5.47 11.97
N PRO A 46 4.40 5.60 11.52
CA PRO A 46 5.13 4.50 10.89
C PRO A 46 5.35 3.31 11.83
N ASN A 47 5.29 3.52 13.15
CA ASN A 47 5.40 2.45 14.13
C ASN A 47 4.07 1.72 14.37
N LYS A 48 2.95 2.28 13.90
CA LYS A 48 1.60 1.72 14.11
C LYS A 48 0.94 1.24 12.83
N SER A 49 1.55 1.44 11.67
CA SER A 49 1.01 0.99 10.39
C SER A 49 2.10 0.61 9.39
N LYS A 50 1.72 -0.20 8.42
CA LYS A 50 2.55 -0.68 7.31
C LYS A 50 1.92 -0.28 5.98
N VAL A 51 2.77 -0.11 4.96
CA VAL A 51 2.31 0.14 3.59
C VAL A 51 2.38 -1.16 2.81
N PHE A 52 1.33 -1.44 2.03
CA PHE A 52 1.22 -2.63 1.20
C PHE A 52 0.88 -2.26 -0.22
N LEU A 53 1.35 -3.09 -1.15
CA LEU A 53 0.96 -3.08 -2.53
C LEU A 53 0.40 -4.44 -2.92
N VAL A 54 -0.70 -4.46 -3.66
CA VAL A 54 -1.22 -5.66 -4.33
C VAL A 54 -0.81 -5.61 -5.79
N THR A 55 -0.08 -6.63 -6.22
CA THR A 55 0.39 -6.76 -7.61
C THR A 55 -0.68 -7.36 -8.51
N ARG A 56 -0.49 -7.28 -9.83
CA ARG A 56 -1.40 -7.89 -10.83
C ARG A 56 -1.54 -9.41 -10.67
N LEU A 57 -0.52 -10.09 -10.13
CA LEU A 57 -0.59 -11.52 -9.82
C LEU A 57 -0.93 -11.81 -8.37
N ASN A 58 -1.56 -10.85 -7.68
CA ASN A 58 -2.09 -10.99 -6.33
C ASN A 58 -1.06 -11.31 -5.25
N ARG A 59 0.20 -10.91 -5.47
CA ARG A 59 1.17 -10.83 -4.38
C ARG A 59 0.86 -9.62 -3.52
N VAL A 60 0.96 -9.80 -2.21
CA VAL A 60 0.82 -8.75 -1.20
C VAL A 60 2.21 -8.38 -0.72
N LEU A 61 2.74 -7.27 -1.18
CA LEU A 61 4.11 -6.84 -0.89
C LEU A 61 4.10 -5.75 0.18
N GLU A 62 4.89 -5.90 1.24
CA GLU A 62 5.14 -4.84 2.21
C GLU A 62 6.15 -3.86 1.61
N ILE A 63 5.73 -2.61 1.48
CA ILE A 63 6.51 -1.53 0.89
C ILE A 63 7.12 -0.70 2.02
N PRO A 64 8.45 -0.52 2.06
CA PRO A 64 9.09 0.38 3.00
C PRO A 64 8.61 1.82 2.77
N ARG A 65 8.43 2.59 3.85
CA ARG A 65 7.92 3.97 3.75
C ARG A 65 8.92 4.92 3.10
N GLU A 66 10.19 4.57 3.16
CA GLU A 66 11.32 5.24 2.52
C GLU A 66 11.45 4.92 1.04
N ALA A 67 10.74 3.91 0.53
CA ALA A 67 10.75 3.59 -0.90
C ALA A 67 10.15 4.74 -1.70
N THR A 68 10.72 4.97 -2.89
CA THR A 68 10.19 5.89 -3.89
C THR A 68 9.23 5.18 -4.84
N LEU A 69 8.52 5.92 -5.69
CA LEU A 69 7.70 5.30 -6.73
C LEU A 69 8.58 4.48 -7.70
N ASN A 70 9.76 4.98 -8.04
CA ASN A 70 10.72 4.26 -8.88
C ASN A 70 11.18 2.93 -8.24
N ASP A 71 11.50 2.95 -6.93
CA ASP A 71 11.84 1.73 -6.20
C ASP A 71 10.69 0.72 -6.24
N ILE A 72 9.45 1.18 -6.12
CA ILE A 72 8.26 0.32 -6.19
C ILE A 72 8.10 -0.27 -7.58
N LEU A 73 8.17 0.53 -8.64
CA LEU A 73 8.03 0.07 -10.02
C LEU A 73 9.10 -0.98 -10.37
N ASP A 74 10.35 -0.72 -10.02
CA ASP A 74 11.47 -1.63 -10.29
C ASP A 74 11.44 -2.86 -9.36
N GLY A 75 11.15 -2.65 -8.08
CA GLY A 75 11.13 -3.70 -7.06
C GLY A 75 9.98 -4.70 -7.24
N THR A 76 8.85 -4.26 -7.78
CA THR A 76 7.67 -5.13 -7.98
C THR A 76 7.67 -5.86 -9.33
N ARG A 77 8.49 -5.41 -10.28
CA ARG A 77 8.62 -5.99 -11.63
C ARG A 77 8.95 -7.48 -11.59
N TRP A 78 8.25 -8.26 -12.43
CA TRP A 78 8.58 -9.64 -12.74
C TRP A 78 8.41 -9.90 -14.25
N PRO A 79 9.27 -10.70 -14.91
CA PRO A 79 10.42 -11.41 -14.37
C PRO A 79 11.56 -10.47 -13.96
N ARG A 80 12.38 -10.93 -13.00
CA ARG A 80 13.58 -10.28 -12.51
C ARG A 80 14.66 -11.33 -12.24
N ASP A 81 15.92 -10.93 -12.39
CA ASP A 81 17.07 -11.81 -12.16
C ASP A 81 17.41 -11.94 -10.67
N ASP A 82 17.24 -10.85 -9.92
CA ASP A 82 17.45 -10.80 -8.48
C ASP A 82 16.18 -11.12 -7.68
N PRO A 83 16.27 -11.51 -6.39
CA PRO A 83 15.12 -11.60 -5.51
C PRO A 83 14.36 -10.26 -5.39
N SER A 84 13.05 -10.33 -5.13
CA SER A 84 12.25 -9.13 -4.78
C SER A 84 12.82 -8.45 -3.53
N PRO A 85 13.04 -7.12 -3.54
CA PRO A 85 13.49 -6.39 -2.36
C PRO A 85 12.37 -6.26 -1.31
N PHE A 86 11.13 -6.46 -1.72
CA PHE A 86 9.96 -6.34 -0.85
C PHE A 86 9.56 -7.67 -0.25
N LYS A 87 9.20 -7.62 1.03
CA LYS A 87 8.69 -8.77 1.77
C LYS A 87 7.31 -9.15 1.25
N ASP A 88 7.19 -10.37 0.74
CA ASP A 88 5.91 -10.93 0.28
C ASP A 88 5.15 -11.58 1.43
N TRP A 89 3.93 -11.11 1.69
CA TRP A 89 3.01 -11.59 2.71
C TRP A 89 2.01 -12.62 2.19
N SER A 90 2.10 -12.97 0.91
CA SER A 90 1.25 -14.00 0.31
C SER A 90 1.57 -15.35 0.95
N LYS A 91 0.54 -16.05 1.45
CA LYS A 91 0.70 -17.40 2.03
C LYS A 91 1.36 -18.38 1.04
N LYS A 92 1.03 -18.24 -0.24
CA LYS A 92 1.66 -18.94 -1.36
C LYS A 92 1.80 -17.96 -2.51
N PRO A 93 2.97 -17.32 -2.68
CA PRO A 93 3.22 -16.48 -3.84
C PRO A 93 3.01 -17.33 -5.10
N ARG A 94 2.11 -16.89 -5.99
CA ARG A 94 1.94 -17.55 -7.27
C ARG A 94 3.24 -17.34 -8.05
N ARG A 95 3.93 -18.43 -8.41
CA ARG A 95 5.04 -18.31 -9.37
C ARG A 95 4.45 -17.85 -10.70
N ALA A 96 4.99 -16.77 -11.25
CA ALA A 96 4.61 -16.37 -12.60
C ALA A 96 4.99 -17.50 -13.57
N LYS A 97 4.10 -17.81 -14.50
CA LYS A 97 4.36 -18.78 -15.57
C LYS A 97 5.31 -18.15 -16.60
N ARG A 98 5.92 -18.98 -17.44
CA ARG A 98 6.79 -18.52 -18.52
C ARG A 98 6.04 -17.54 -19.42
N GLY A 99 6.58 -16.33 -19.57
CA GLY A 99 6.00 -15.25 -20.38
C GLY A 99 5.01 -14.34 -19.64
N GLU A 100 4.60 -14.68 -18.41
CA GLU A 100 3.79 -13.78 -17.59
C GLU A 100 4.65 -12.67 -17.00
N ARG A 101 4.09 -11.45 -17.00
CA ARG A 101 4.65 -10.29 -16.33
C ARG A 101 3.85 -9.99 -15.07
N ASP A 102 4.54 -9.52 -14.05
CA ASP A 102 3.93 -9.00 -12.83
C ASP A 102 4.47 -7.61 -12.52
N GLY A 103 3.75 -6.91 -11.66
CA GLY A 103 4.07 -5.57 -11.25
C GLY A 103 2.90 -4.94 -10.50
N PRO A 104 2.99 -3.65 -10.22
CA PRO A 104 1.93 -2.94 -9.54
C PRO A 104 0.72 -2.80 -10.46
N VAL A 105 -0.47 -2.79 -9.88
CA VAL A 105 -1.67 -2.40 -10.62
C VAL A 105 -1.62 -0.88 -10.76
N VAL A 106 -1.69 -0.41 -12.01
CA VAL A 106 -1.74 1.02 -12.34
C VAL A 106 -3.16 1.34 -12.79
N GLU A 107 -3.87 2.15 -12.03
CA GLU A 107 -5.24 2.61 -12.31
C GLU A 107 -5.22 4.13 -12.49
N ASP A 108 -5.81 4.62 -13.57
CA ASP A 108 -5.85 6.06 -13.92
C ASP A 108 -4.48 6.76 -13.88
N GLY A 109 -3.42 6.03 -14.23
CA GLY A 109 -2.04 6.53 -14.23
C GLY A 109 -1.34 6.56 -12.86
N GLY A 110 -1.97 6.02 -11.81
CA GLY A 110 -1.42 5.94 -10.46
C GLY A 110 -1.24 4.52 -9.94
N VAL A 111 -0.32 4.34 -8.99
CA VAL A 111 -0.15 3.09 -8.24
C VAL A 111 -0.98 3.13 -6.96
N VAL A 112 -1.72 2.06 -6.69
CA VAL A 112 -2.54 1.95 -5.48
C VAL A 112 -1.74 1.34 -4.33
N LEU A 113 -1.63 2.08 -3.23
CA LEU A 113 -1.01 1.64 -1.98
C LEU A 113 -2.04 1.59 -0.85
N PHE A 114 -1.89 0.59 0.02
CA PHE A 114 -2.74 0.39 1.19
C PHE A 114 -1.94 0.65 2.46
N VAL A 115 -2.39 1.60 3.28
CA VAL A 115 -1.83 1.83 4.60
C VAL A 115 -2.68 1.08 5.62
N ILE A 116 -2.09 0.13 6.34
CA ILE A 116 -2.82 -0.77 7.22
C ILE A 116 -2.25 -0.68 8.64
N PRO A 117 -3.06 -0.39 9.67
CA PRO A 117 -2.61 -0.44 11.05
C PRO A 117 -2.09 -1.84 11.41
N ASN A 118 -1.01 -1.91 12.18
CA ASN A 118 -0.28 -3.13 12.51
C ASN A 118 -1.16 -4.22 13.12
N ARG A 119 -2.17 -3.82 13.91
CA ARG A 119 -3.14 -4.74 14.52
C ARG A 119 -4.02 -5.48 13.51
N TYR A 120 -4.20 -4.92 12.30
CA TYR A 120 -5.02 -5.50 11.25
C TYR A 120 -4.21 -6.18 10.14
N THR A 121 -2.89 -5.99 10.09
CA THR A 121 -2.02 -6.50 9.02
C THR A 121 -2.27 -7.97 8.69
N LYS A 122 -2.27 -8.87 9.69
CA LYS A 122 -2.45 -10.31 9.45
C LYS A 122 -3.83 -10.65 8.88
N ALA A 123 -4.88 -10.03 9.41
CA ALA A 123 -6.25 -10.26 8.95
C ALA A 123 -6.43 -9.72 7.52
N TRP A 124 -5.96 -8.50 7.27
CA TRP A 124 -6.04 -7.86 5.95
C TRP A 124 -5.27 -8.63 4.88
N CYS A 125 -4.01 -9.03 5.14
CA CYS A 125 -3.24 -9.84 4.18
C CYS A 125 -3.91 -11.20 3.90
N GLY A 126 -4.62 -11.76 4.89
CA GLY A 126 -5.41 -12.97 4.72
C GLY A 126 -6.61 -12.78 3.78
N VAL A 127 -7.31 -11.65 3.89
CA VAL A 127 -8.48 -11.31 3.06
C VAL A 127 -8.07 -10.90 1.65
N ALA A 128 -7.04 -10.06 1.49
CA ALA A 128 -6.55 -9.60 0.18
C ALA A 128 -6.20 -10.78 -0.75
N HIS A 129 -5.75 -11.90 -0.18
CA HIS A 129 -5.48 -13.13 -0.93
C HIS A 129 -6.73 -13.88 -1.41
N SER A 130 -7.89 -13.65 -0.77
CA SER A 130 -9.15 -14.37 -1.04
C SER A 130 -10.04 -13.66 -2.07
N THR A 131 -9.98 -12.33 -2.15
CA THR A 131 -10.84 -11.52 -3.03
C THR A 131 -10.33 -11.40 -4.45
N SER A 132 -9.10 -11.83 -4.72
CA SER A 132 -8.44 -11.62 -5.99
C SER A 132 -8.50 -12.83 -6.95
N VAL A 133 -9.42 -13.77 -6.69
CA VAL A 133 -9.60 -15.02 -7.47
C VAL A 133 -10.92 -15.03 -8.27
N SER A 134 -11.58 -13.89 -8.44
CA SER A 134 -12.79 -13.77 -9.29
C SER A 134 -12.45 -13.24 -10.67
#